data_AF-A0A925IX75-F1
#
_entry.id   AF-A0A925IX75-F1
#
_cell.length_a   1.000
_cell.length_b   1.000
_cell.length_c   1.000
_cell.angle_alpha   90.00
_cell.angle_beta   90.00
_cell.angle_gamma   90.00
#
_symmetry.space_group_name_H-M   'P 1'
#
loop_
_entity.id
_entity.type
_entity.pdbx_description
1 polymer ?
#
loop_
_entity_poly.entity_id
_entity_poly.type
_entity_poly.pdbx_seq_one_letter_code
_entity_poly.pdbx_strand_id
1 'polypeptide(L)'
;MQTLQTLDYWAIGIYMALMAGIGLFLGKFVKNIGDYFKGGNAIPWVSGAISNFMTKFSTFMFVAYAGIAYQHGFVALTLIWSTVLPALLGVAIFAKRWRRAGILTPMEFLETRFNAPVRQVFAWAGVLFKILDNMVRLYALGLFVNASTGLSLEASILVCGIVVA
;
A
#
# COMPACT_ATOMS: atom_id res chain seq x y z
N MET A 1 -25.97 -5.98 -16.25
CA MET A 1 -25.00 -5.38 -15.31
C MET A 1 -25.79 -4.48 -14.38
N GLN A 2 -25.79 -4.74 -13.07
CA GLN A 2 -26.47 -3.87 -12.11
C GLN A 2 -25.67 -2.56 -12.02
N THR A 3 -26.28 -1.46 -12.41
CA THR A 3 -25.73 -0.11 -12.24
C THR A 3 -25.71 0.25 -10.76
N LEU A 4 -24.67 0.96 -10.31
CA LEU A 4 -24.54 1.45 -8.94
C LEU A 4 -25.81 2.17 -8.47
N GLN A 5 -26.28 1.82 -7.28
CA GLN A 5 -27.43 2.46 -6.65
C GLN A 5 -27.02 3.77 -5.98
N THR A 6 -27.97 4.66 -5.73
CA THR A 6 -27.71 5.95 -5.05
C THR A 6 -27.03 5.76 -3.70
N LEU A 7 -27.34 4.67 -2.98
CA LEU A 7 -26.70 4.33 -1.70
C LEU A 7 -25.20 4.01 -1.85
N ASP A 8 -24.79 3.41 -2.97
CA ASP A 8 -23.39 3.08 -3.22
C ASP A 8 -22.55 4.35 -3.35
N TYR A 9 -23.07 5.35 -4.07
CA TYR A 9 -22.42 6.65 -4.21
C TYR A 9 -22.29 7.39 -2.88
N TRP A 10 -23.33 7.34 -2.03
CA TRP A 10 -23.25 7.90 -0.67
C TRP A 10 -22.20 7.20 0.18
N ALA A 11 -22.14 5.87 0.14
CA ALA A 11 -21.14 5.11 0.88
C ALA A 11 -19.72 5.49 0.45
N ILE A 12 -19.46 5.60 -0.86
CA ILE A 12 -18.17 6.03 -1.40
C ILE A 12 -17.84 7.47 -0.97
N GLY A 13 -18.80 8.39 -1.09
CA GLY A 13 -18.63 9.79 -0.71
C GLY A 13 -18.29 9.96 0.78
N ILE A 14 -19.03 9.30 1.67
CA ILE A 14 -18.77 9.33 3.11
C ILE A 14 -17.40 8.73 3.43
N TYR A 15 -17.05 7.60 2.80
CA TYR A 15 -15.74 6.98 3.00
C TYR A 15 -14.59 7.92 2.61
N MET A 16 -14.67 8.55 1.43
CA MET A 16 -13.65 9.51 0.98
C MET A 16 -13.54 10.72 1.92
N ALA A 17 -14.67 11.29 2.34
CA ALA A 17 -14.69 12.41 3.28
C ALA A 17 -14.08 12.03 4.64
N LEU A 18 -14.38 10.84 5.14
CA LEU A 18 -13.83 10.33 6.39
C LEU A 18 -12.31 10.12 6.28
N MET A 19 -11.82 9.52 5.19
CA MET A 19 -10.38 9.35 4.96
C MET A 19 -9.65 10.69 4.87
N ALA A 20 -10.19 11.65 4.10
CA ALA A 20 -9.62 13.00 4.01
C ALA A 20 -9.63 13.72 5.37
N GLY A 21 -10.72 13.59 6.12
CA GLY A 21 -10.85 14.16 7.47
C GLY A 21 -9.83 13.60 8.45
N ILE A 22 -9.59 12.28 8.43
CA ILE A 22 -8.55 11.64 9.25
C ILE A 22 -7.16 12.16 8.84
N GLY A 23 -6.87 12.26 7.54
CA GLY A 23 -5.61 12.78 7.04
C GLY A 23 -5.33 14.22 7.51
N LEU A 24 -6.32 15.10 7.37
CA LEU A 24 -6.23 16.50 7.83
C LEU A 24 -6.10 16.60 9.36
N PHE A 25 -6.78 15.74 10.10
CA PHE A 25 -6.68 15.71 11.57
C PHE A 25 -5.30 15.23 12.03
N LEU A 26 -4.82 14.11 11.48
CA LEU A 26 -3.51 13.55 11.83
C LEU A 26 -2.35 14.43 11.37
N GLY A 27 -2.52 15.17 10.27
CA GLY A 27 -1.54 16.15 9.80
C GLY A 27 -1.19 17.22 10.84
N LYS A 28 -2.10 17.56 11.76
CA LYS A 28 -1.85 18.52 12.85
C LYS A 28 -0.78 18.04 13.86
N PHE A 29 -0.51 16.75 13.92
CA PHE A 29 0.45 16.15 14.84
C PHE A 29 1.86 16.03 14.24
N VAL A 30 2.01 16.26 12.93
CA VAL A 30 3.30 16.18 12.25
C VAL A 30 4.02 17.52 12.37
N LYS A 31 5.03 17.60 13.27
CA LYS A 31 5.83 18.83 13.46
C LYS A 31 7.24 18.70 12.93
N ASN A 32 7.76 17.48 12.82
CA ASN A 32 9.10 17.20 12.33
C ASN A 32 9.15 15.90 11.48
N ILE A 33 10.31 15.64 10.87
CA ILE A 33 10.57 14.47 10.04
C ILE A 33 10.35 13.16 10.83
N GLY A 34 10.70 13.12 12.12
CA GLY A 34 10.47 11.95 12.96
C GLY A 34 8.99 11.66 13.19
N ASP A 35 8.16 12.69 13.33
CA ASP A 35 6.70 12.52 13.45
C ASP A 35 6.13 11.94 12.15
N TYR A 36 6.64 12.39 11.00
CA TYR A 36 6.20 11.91 9.69
C TYR A 36 6.62 10.46 9.41
N PHE A 37 7.88 10.09 9.66
CA PHE A 37 8.40 8.76 9.28
C PHE A 37 8.16 7.66 10.32
N LYS A 38 8.14 7.98 11.62
CA LYS A 38 8.00 6.98 12.71
C LYS A 38 6.86 7.28 13.68
N GLY A 39 6.02 8.28 13.40
CA GLY A 39 4.91 8.68 14.27
C GLY A 39 5.36 9.10 15.67
N GLY A 40 6.54 9.73 15.77
CA GLY A 40 7.09 10.19 17.04
C GLY A 40 7.41 9.08 18.05
N ASN A 41 7.58 7.83 17.58
CA ASN A 41 7.68 6.63 18.44
C ASN A 41 6.46 6.38 19.35
N ALA A 42 5.33 7.05 19.11
CA ALA A 42 4.14 6.96 19.95
C ALA A 42 3.10 5.95 19.42
N ILE A 43 3.32 5.37 18.23
CA ILE A 43 2.38 4.44 17.61
C ILE A 43 2.33 3.12 18.41
N PRO A 44 1.15 2.71 18.93
CA PRO A 44 0.99 1.41 19.57
C PRO A 44 1.30 0.26 18.61
N TRP A 45 1.90 -0.81 19.12
CA TRP A 45 2.33 -1.93 18.29
C TRP A 45 1.18 -2.60 17.52
N VAL A 46 -0.03 -2.61 18.10
CA VAL A 46 -1.24 -3.16 17.44
C VAL A 46 -1.59 -2.35 16.20
N SER A 47 -1.66 -1.02 16.32
CA SER A 47 -1.94 -0.12 15.21
C SER A 47 -0.86 -0.22 14.13
N GLY A 48 0.41 -0.30 14.52
CA GLY A 48 1.52 -0.53 13.60
C GLY A 48 1.41 -1.88 12.86
N ALA A 49 1.01 -2.95 13.55
CA ALA A 49 0.82 -4.26 12.95
C ALA A 49 -0.34 -4.28 11.94
N ILE A 50 -1.49 -3.67 12.30
CA ILE A 50 -2.64 -3.53 11.40
C ILE A 50 -2.25 -2.70 10.17
N SER A 51 -1.57 -1.57 10.35
CA SER A 51 -1.11 -0.73 9.24
C SER A 51 -0.16 -1.49 8.31
N ASN A 52 0.80 -2.23 8.86
CA ASN A 52 1.72 -3.06 8.09
C ASN A 52 0.99 -4.17 7.33
N PHE A 53 -0.03 -4.77 7.94
CA PHE A 53 -0.86 -5.77 7.28
C PHE A 53 -1.69 -5.15 6.14
N MET A 54 -2.37 -4.03 6.39
CA MET A 54 -3.18 -3.30 5.39
C MET A 54 -2.35 -2.81 4.21
N THR A 55 -1.09 -2.39 4.42
CA THR A 55 -0.19 -1.93 3.35
C THR A 55 0.09 -3.00 2.29
N LYS A 56 -0.06 -4.28 2.63
CA LYS A 56 0.10 -5.40 1.69
C LYS A 56 -1.11 -5.60 0.78
N PHE A 57 -2.28 -5.11 1.18
CA PHE A 57 -3.49 -5.21 0.37
C PHE A 57 -3.55 -4.05 -0.62
N SER A 58 -3.82 -4.38 -1.87
CA SER A 58 -4.05 -3.42 -2.94
C SER A 58 -5.20 -3.91 -3.81
N THR A 59 -5.75 -3.04 -4.65
CA THR A 59 -6.80 -3.40 -5.60
C THR A 59 -6.38 -4.56 -6.49
N PHE A 60 -5.09 -4.62 -6.87
CA PHE A 60 -4.52 -5.75 -7.61
C PHE A 60 -4.67 -7.07 -6.87
N MET A 61 -4.41 -7.10 -5.55
CA MET A 61 -4.56 -8.31 -4.75
C MET A 61 -6.00 -8.83 -4.81
N PHE A 62 -7.00 -7.94 -4.68
CA PHE A 62 -8.40 -8.36 -4.74
C PHE A 62 -8.78 -8.93 -6.10
N VAL A 63 -8.41 -8.25 -7.19
CA VAL A 63 -8.75 -8.69 -8.55
C VAL A 63 -8.00 -9.96 -8.95
N ALA A 64 -6.69 -10.00 -8.74
CA ALA A 64 -5.84 -11.13 -9.14
C ALA A 64 -6.13 -12.39 -8.32
N TYR A 65 -6.25 -12.28 -7.00
CA TYR A 65 -6.51 -13.45 -6.15
C TYR A 65 -7.94 -13.97 -6.30
N ALA A 66 -8.92 -13.09 -6.55
CA ALA A 66 -10.26 -13.55 -6.93
C ALA A 66 -10.23 -14.33 -8.24
N GLY A 67 -9.46 -13.88 -9.23
CA GLY A 67 -9.25 -14.60 -10.48
C GLY A 67 -8.60 -15.97 -10.28
N ILE A 68 -7.53 -16.05 -9.47
CA ILE A 68 -6.86 -17.30 -9.13
C ILE A 68 -7.80 -18.24 -8.36
N ALA A 69 -8.57 -17.71 -7.40
CA ALA A 69 -9.53 -18.50 -6.64
C ALA A 69 -10.65 -19.04 -7.52
N TYR A 70 -11.09 -18.28 -8.52
CA TYR A 70 -12.08 -18.72 -9.49
C TYR A 70 -11.56 -19.90 -10.34
N GLN A 71 -10.30 -19.86 -10.75
CA GLN A 71 -9.69 -20.90 -11.61
C GLN A 71 -9.16 -22.12 -10.84
N HIS A 72 -8.61 -21.90 -9.65
CA HIS A 72 -7.83 -22.90 -8.90
C HIS A 72 -8.31 -23.10 -7.45
N GLY A 73 -9.41 -22.47 -7.04
CA GLY A 73 -10.02 -22.64 -5.72
C GLY A 73 -9.07 -22.22 -4.57
N PHE A 74 -8.87 -23.13 -3.62
CA PHE A 74 -8.11 -22.88 -2.39
C PHE A 74 -6.62 -22.58 -2.60
N VAL A 75 -6.08 -22.79 -3.81
CA VAL A 75 -4.70 -22.42 -4.15
C VAL A 75 -4.42 -20.92 -3.92
N ALA A 76 -5.43 -20.05 -4.08
CA ALA A 76 -5.28 -18.64 -3.77
C ALA A 76 -4.91 -18.38 -2.30
N LEU A 77 -5.39 -19.21 -1.36
CA LEU A 77 -5.07 -19.08 0.06
C LEU A 77 -3.63 -19.52 0.34
N THR A 78 -3.17 -20.61 -0.26
CA THR A 78 -1.81 -21.11 -0.02
C THR A 78 -0.75 -20.08 -0.44
N LEU A 79 -1.02 -19.31 -1.50
CA LEU A 79 -0.17 -18.19 -1.92
C LEU A 79 -0.04 -17.11 -0.84
N ILE A 80 -1.14 -16.71 -0.19
CA ILE A 80 -1.11 -15.70 0.88
C ILE A 80 -0.37 -16.27 2.11
N TRP A 81 -0.72 -17.50 2.52
CA TRP A 81 -0.12 -18.15 3.68
C TRP A 81 1.38 -18.43 3.51
N SER A 82 1.86 -18.63 2.28
CA SER A 82 3.29 -18.80 2.00
C SER A 82 4.15 -17.62 2.47
N THR A 83 3.57 -16.41 2.55
CA THR A 83 4.28 -15.20 2.99
C THR A 83 4.49 -15.11 4.51
N VAL A 84 3.79 -15.95 5.29
CA VAL A 84 3.83 -15.92 6.76
C VAL A 84 5.17 -16.41 7.29
N LEU A 85 5.66 -17.55 6.80
CA LEU A 85 6.93 -18.13 7.27
C LEU A 85 8.14 -17.20 7.02
N PRO A 86 8.35 -16.64 5.81
CA PRO A 86 9.41 -15.66 5.58
C PRO A 86 9.28 -14.42 6.47
N ALA A 87 8.05 -13.96 6.74
CA ALA A 87 7.83 -12.82 7.61
C ALA A 87 8.24 -13.11 9.06
N LEU A 88 7.89 -14.28 9.61
CA LEU A 88 8.29 -14.70 10.95
C LEU A 88 9.81 -14.83 11.08
N LEU A 89 10.46 -15.45 10.09
CA LEU A 89 11.92 -15.55 10.03
C LEU A 89 12.58 -14.17 9.93
N GLY A 90 12.02 -13.30 9.10
CA GLY A 90 12.48 -11.92 8.94
C GLY A 90 12.42 -11.14 10.26
N VAL A 91 11.32 -11.26 11.00
CA VAL A 91 11.17 -10.64 12.32
C VAL A 91 12.17 -11.21 13.31
N ALA A 92 12.32 -12.54 13.37
CA ALA A 92 13.25 -13.20 14.31
C ALA A 92 14.71 -12.75 14.13
N ILE A 93 15.14 -12.58 12.88
CA ILE A 93 16.54 -12.24 12.54
C ILE A 93 16.78 -10.72 12.56
N PHE A 94 15.88 -9.94 11.96
CA PHE A 94 16.15 -8.54 11.65
C PHE A 94 15.51 -7.55 12.62
N ALA A 95 14.42 -7.89 13.32
CA ALA A 95 13.68 -6.90 14.12
C ALA A 95 14.54 -6.25 15.22
N LYS A 96 15.32 -7.06 15.97
CA LYS A 96 16.22 -6.55 17.01
C LYS A 96 17.35 -5.68 16.42
N ARG A 97 17.89 -6.07 15.27
CA ARG A 97 18.97 -5.34 14.58
C ARG A 97 18.48 -4.00 14.05
N TRP A 98 17.31 -3.99 13.42
CA TRP A 98 16.66 -2.78 12.90
C TRP A 98 16.39 -1.77 14.01
N ARG A 99 15.81 -2.22 15.14
CA ARG A 99 15.54 -1.35 16.29
C ARG A 99 16.81 -0.73 16.90
N ARG A 100 17.93 -1.47 16.92
CA ARG A 100 19.21 -0.97 17.43
C ARG A 100 19.90 0.00 16.47
N ALA A 101 19.61 -0.10 15.17
CA ALA A 101 20.25 0.73 14.16
C ALA A 101 19.84 2.21 14.26
N GLY A 102 18.66 2.51 14.84
CA GLY A 102 18.22 3.89 15.11
C GLY A 102 17.96 4.73 13.85
N ILE A 103 17.94 4.09 12.68
CA ILE A 103 17.82 4.71 11.36
C ILE A 103 16.34 4.87 10.98
N LEU A 104 16.00 6.00 10.33
CA LEU A 104 14.63 6.32 9.97
C LEU A 104 14.21 5.66 8.66
N THR A 105 15.11 5.59 7.67
CA THR A 105 14.79 5.07 6.33
C THR A 105 15.75 3.97 5.87
N PRO A 106 15.28 2.98 5.08
CA PRO A 106 16.19 1.99 4.48
C PRO A 106 17.28 2.61 3.61
N MET A 107 17.00 3.74 2.96
CA MET A 107 17.99 4.45 2.13
C MET A 107 19.11 5.05 2.98
N GLU A 108 18.78 5.62 4.14
CA GLU A 108 19.76 6.09 5.13
C GLU A 108 20.59 4.92 5.69
N PHE A 109 20.00 3.72 5.83
CA PHE A 109 20.76 2.53 6.22
C PHE A 109 21.80 2.13 5.16
N LEU A 110 21.44 2.20 3.87
CA LEU A 110 22.39 1.90 2.80
C LEU A 110 23.54 2.90 2.73
N GLU A 111 23.25 4.19 2.95
CA GLU A 111 24.27 5.24 2.95
C GLU A 111 25.23 5.12 4.13
N THR A 112 24.71 4.87 5.34
CA THR A 112 25.54 4.70 6.55
C THR A 112 26.35 3.40 6.54
N ARG A 113 25.81 2.32 5.95
CA ARG A 113 26.49 1.02 5.90
C ARG A 113 27.48 0.89 4.75
N PHE A 114 27.21 1.51 3.61
CA PHE A 114 28.01 1.38 2.39
C PHE A 114 28.55 2.74 1.95
N ASN A 115 27.79 3.51 1.16
CA ASN A 115 28.14 4.85 0.69
C ASN A 115 26.97 5.48 -0.10
N ALA A 116 27.12 6.76 -0.49
CA ALA A 116 26.13 7.49 -1.26
C ALA A 116 25.83 6.91 -2.67
N PRO A 117 26.82 6.44 -3.46
CA PRO A 117 26.55 5.79 -4.76
C PRO A 117 25.63 4.58 -4.64
N VAL A 118 25.85 3.70 -3.64
CA VAL A 118 24.98 2.54 -3.41
C VAL A 118 23.57 3.00 -3.07
N ARG A 119 23.41 3.99 -2.17
CA ARG A 119 22.08 4.58 -1.89
C ARG A 119 21.40 5.05 -3.18
N GLN A 120 22.10 5.76 -4.06
CA GLN A 120 21.50 6.28 -5.28
C GLN A 120 21.05 5.18 -6.24
N VAL A 121 21.85 4.12 -6.43
CA VAL A 121 21.46 2.99 -7.28
C VAL A 121 20.16 2.35 -6.78
N PHE A 122 20.08 2.08 -5.47
CA PHE A 122 18.86 1.50 -4.88
C PHE A 122 17.67 2.48 -4.88
N ALA A 123 17.92 3.78 -4.72
CA ALA A 123 16.88 4.79 -4.79
C ALA A 123 16.27 4.88 -6.20
N TRP A 124 17.11 4.98 -7.24
CA TRP A 124 16.65 5.06 -8.63
C TRP A 124 15.96 3.76 -9.07
N ALA A 125 16.51 2.61 -8.72
CA ALA A 125 15.85 1.33 -8.96
C ALA A 125 14.50 1.24 -8.24
N GLY A 126 14.45 1.68 -6.97
CA GLY A 126 13.23 1.71 -6.18
C GLY A 126 12.14 2.60 -6.77
N VAL A 127 12.51 3.78 -7.27
CA VAL A 127 11.59 4.68 -7.98
C VAL A 127 11.02 4.00 -9.23
N LEU A 128 11.86 3.37 -10.04
CA LEU A 128 11.41 2.63 -11.23
C LEU A 128 10.41 1.53 -10.87
N PHE A 129 10.75 0.67 -9.89
CA PHE A 129 9.84 -0.39 -9.45
C PHE A 129 8.54 0.17 -8.87
N LYS A 130 8.59 1.32 -8.19
CA LYS A 130 7.39 1.98 -7.65
C LYS A 130 6.49 2.53 -8.73
N ILE A 131 7.04 3.09 -9.80
CA ILE A 131 6.26 3.52 -10.97
C ILE A 131 5.54 2.32 -11.57
N LEU A 132 6.25 1.21 -11.82
CA LEU A 132 5.64 -0.01 -12.38
C LEU A 132 4.56 -0.60 -11.48
N ASP A 133 4.80 -0.69 -10.16
CA ASP A 133 3.82 -1.15 -9.16
C ASP A 133 2.56 -0.26 -9.19
N ASN A 134 2.73 1.06 -9.21
CA ASN A 134 1.60 2.00 -9.27
C ASN A 134 0.82 1.90 -10.58
N MET A 135 1.50 1.68 -11.73
CA MET A 135 0.83 1.47 -13.02
C MET A 135 -0.09 0.25 -12.99
N VAL A 136 0.37 -0.88 -12.44
CA VAL A 136 -0.43 -2.11 -12.32
C VAL A 136 -1.63 -1.89 -11.39
N ARG A 137 -1.44 -1.19 -10.27
CA ARG A 137 -2.53 -0.88 -9.33
C ARG A 137 -3.59 0.02 -9.94
N LEU A 138 -3.17 1.05 -10.68
CA LEU A 138 -4.09 1.97 -11.36
C LEU A 138 -4.89 1.24 -12.44
N TYR A 139 -4.23 0.35 -13.21
CA TYR A 139 -4.90 -0.50 -14.18
C TYR A 139 -5.94 -1.44 -13.52
N ALA A 140 -5.57 -2.12 -12.44
CA ALA A 140 -6.48 -2.99 -11.71
C ALA A 140 -7.70 -2.23 -11.15
N LEU A 141 -7.50 -1.00 -10.68
CA LEU A 141 -8.56 -0.11 -10.23
C LEU A 141 -9.47 0.32 -11.39
N GLY A 142 -8.88 0.70 -12.53
CA GLY A 142 -9.63 1.02 -13.73
C GLY A 142 -10.48 -0.13 -14.25
N LEU A 143 -9.96 -1.36 -14.21
CA LEU A 143 -10.70 -2.57 -14.58
C LEU A 143 -11.92 -2.80 -13.67
N PHE A 144 -11.76 -2.55 -12.37
CA PHE A 144 -12.86 -2.66 -11.40
C PHE A 144 -13.94 -1.59 -11.64
N VAL A 145 -13.55 -0.34 -11.90
CA VAL A 145 -14.49 0.75 -12.21
C VAL A 145 -15.19 0.51 -13.55
N ASN A 146 -14.47 0.05 -14.57
CA ASN A 146 -15.04 -0.33 -15.87
C ASN A 146 -16.13 -1.42 -15.70
N ALA A 147 -15.84 -2.47 -14.92
CA ALA A 147 -16.77 -3.56 -14.70
C ALA A 147 -18.04 -3.15 -13.92
N SER A 148 -17.95 -2.14 -13.05
CA SER A 148 -19.04 -1.69 -12.17
C SER A 148 -19.89 -0.55 -12.76
N THR A 149 -19.27 0.35 -13.51
CA THR A 149 -19.93 1.56 -14.06
C THR A 149 -20.26 1.44 -15.54
N GLY A 150 -19.63 0.51 -16.27
CA GLY A 150 -19.75 0.37 -17.71
C GLY A 150 -19.00 1.44 -18.52
N LEU A 151 -18.25 2.34 -17.88
CA LEU A 151 -17.39 3.32 -18.55
C LEU A 151 -16.29 2.62 -19.34
N SER A 152 -15.80 3.21 -20.44
CA SER A 152 -14.62 2.67 -21.13
C SER A 152 -13.43 2.55 -20.17
N LEU A 153 -12.54 1.58 -20.45
CA LEU A 153 -11.37 1.34 -19.59
C LEU A 153 -10.46 2.58 -19.49
N GLU A 154 -10.30 3.29 -20.59
CA GLU A 154 -9.52 4.54 -20.67
C GLU A 154 -10.10 5.62 -19.76
N ALA A 155 -11.42 5.85 -19.82
CA ALA A 155 -12.10 6.82 -18.97
C ALA A 155 -12.01 6.43 -17.49
N SER A 156 -12.18 5.14 -17.18
CA SER A 156 -12.04 4.61 -15.82
C SER A 156 -10.64 4.85 -15.25
N ILE A 157 -9.59 4.59 -16.03
CA ILE A 157 -8.19 4.81 -15.62
C ILE A 157 -7.92 6.31 -15.37
N LEU A 158 -8.40 7.19 -16.26
CA LEU A 158 -8.21 8.64 -16.11
C LEU A 158 -8.89 9.20 -14.85
N VAL A 159 -10.15 8.83 -14.60
CA VAL A 159 -10.89 9.26 -13.41
C VAL A 159 -10.21 8.77 -12.13
N CYS A 160 -9.82 7.50 -12.08
CA CYS A 160 -9.08 6.95 -10.95
C CYS A 160 -7.72 7.65 -10.76
N GLY A 161 -7.03 7.98 -11.85
CA GLY A 161 -5.76 8.69 -11.82
C GLY A 161 -5.89 10.07 -11.17
N ILE A 162 -6.92 10.84 -11.54
CA ILE A 162 -7.16 12.18 -10.97
C ILE A 162 -7.47 12.12 -9.48
N VAL A 163 -8.18 11.09 -9.02
CA VAL A 163 -8.54 10.93 -7.60
C VAL A 163 -7.35 10.45 -6.75
N VAL A 164 -6.45 9.66 -7.33
CA VAL A 164 -5.31 9.04 -6.62
C VAL A 164 -4.05 9.91 -6.67
N ALA A 165 -3.87 10.74 -7.71
CA ALA A 165 -2.73 11.64 -7.88
C ALA A 165 -2.70 12.76 -6.83
#